data_AF-A1KA35-F1
#
_entry.id   AF-A1KA35-F1
#
_cell.length_a   1.000
_cell.length_b   1.000
_cell.length_c   1.000
_cell.angle_alpha   90.00
_cell.angle_beta   90.00
_cell.angle_gamma   90.00
#
_symmetry.space_group_name_H-M   'P 1'
#
loop_
_entity.id
_entity.type
_entity.pdbx_description
1 polymer ?
#
loop_
_entity_poly.entity_id
_entity_poly.type
_entity_poly.pdbx_seq_one_letter_code
_entity_poly.pdbx_strand_id
1 'polypeptide(L)'
;MCPDADTDREDRLAEAIGGALQYAANEAIVLARLEEFLSPKPAQLAADGNAVKSLNDLADRVTALYGDAPRLIIQGTNDPKPVFDTYLSAAIDEAIEVFKRARRSLCRAQAFLIGTHMLRTDPDILGIPKGGEAHQVFLRTAESVFWEHTETTYIRLAGFWDRVGQILDFAFFTIRQYERDGFSAVVDRIRANALRMQPQLEKSAAWHDIWAYKKSEREDGLQWLLSRRNLLVHSLHLRPLDESKDEELFESAFNHIDARLRSNLAPNEPEKEIEQLHLHLAQAAKLLPQVLTLCELRAKT
;
A
#
# COMPACT_ATOMS: atom_id res chain seq x y z
N MET A 1 14.24 -1.06 -55.80
CA MET A 1 14.55 -1.51 -54.43
C MET A 1 14.41 -0.29 -53.54
N CYS A 2 13.37 -0.24 -52.71
CA CYS A 2 13.15 0.85 -51.75
C CYS A 2 13.28 0.25 -50.34
N PRO A 3 14.47 0.36 -49.71
CA PRO A 3 14.67 -0.05 -48.33
C PRO A 3 14.60 1.21 -47.45
N ASP A 4 13.40 1.75 -47.17
CA ASP A 4 13.32 2.98 -46.34
C ASP A 4 12.04 3.12 -45.50
N ALA A 5 10.92 2.48 -45.87
CA ALA A 5 9.64 2.69 -45.16
C ALA A 5 9.48 1.83 -43.89
N ASP A 6 10.11 0.66 -43.84
CA ASP A 6 10.00 -0.28 -42.71
C ASP A 6 10.96 0.11 -41.58
N THR A 7 12.17 0.55 -41.92
CA THR A 7 13.17 1.07 -40.97
C THR A 7 12.70 2.37 -40.30
N ASP A 8 12.08 3.29 -41.04
CA ASP A 8 11.51 4.52 -40.46
C ASP A 8 10.32 4.25 -39.51
N ARG A 9 9.59 3.14 -39.70
CA ARG A 9 8.53 2.71 -38.78
C ARG A 9 9.10 2.06 -37.52
N GLU A 10 10.11 1.20 -37.68
CA GLU A 10 10.81 0.55 -36.58
C GLU A 10 11.53 1.58 -35.70
N ASP A 11 12.18 2.58 -36.30
CA ASP A 11 12.86 3.66 -35.59
C ASP A 11 11.86 4.52 -34.79
N ARG A 12 10.72 4.88 -35.37
CA ARG A 12 9.64 5.60 -34.66
C ARG A 12 9.03 4.78 -33.52
N LEU A 13 8.87 3.47 -33.70
CA LEU A 13 8.39 2.57 -32.65
C LEU A 13 9.42 2.47 -31.52
N ALA A 14 10.70 2.32 -31.86
CA ALA A 14 11.79 2.26 -30.90
C ALA A 14 11.89 3.57 -30.10
N GLU A 15 11.71 4.73 -30.75
CA GLU A 15 11.67 6.03 -30.08
C GLU A 15 10.47 6.14 -29.11
N ALA A 16 9.27 5.74 -29.54
CA ALA A 16 8.08 5.76 -28.69
C ALA A 16 8.21 4.82 -27.47
N ILE A 17 8.70 3.60 -27.68
CA ILE A 17 8.96 2.63 -26.60
C ILE A 17 10.07 3.15 -25.68
N GLY A 18 11.16 3.67 -26.25
CA GLY A 18 12.27 4.26 -25.50
C GLY A 18 11.82 5.40 -24.59
N GLY A 19 10.99 6.31 -25.11
CA GLY A 19 10.39 7.40 -24.34
C GLY A 19 9.48 6.90 -23.22
N ALA A 20 8.61 5.93 -23.49
CA ALA A 20 7.73 5.34 -22.48
C ALA A 20 8.52 4.61 -21.37
N LEU A 21 9.55 3.83 -21.74
CA LEU A 21 10.43 3.16 -20.80
C LEU A 21 11.24 4.15 -19.97
N GLN A 22 11.77 5.20 -20.58
CA GLN A 22 12.52 6.23 -19.88
C GLN A 22 11.63 6.95 -18.85
N TYR A 23 10.39 7.27 -19.21
CA TYR A 23 9.42 7.85 -18.28
C TYR A 23 9.14 6.91 -17.09
N ALA A 24 8.81 5.64 -17.37
CA ALA A 24 8.50 4.65 -16.34
C ALA A 24 9.71 4.32 -15.44
N ALA A 25 10.91 4.19 -16.02
CA ALA A 25 12.13 3.88 -15.28
C ALA A 25 12.60 5.05 -14.41
N ASN A 26 12.47 6.28 -14.89
CA ASN A 26 12.85 7.48 -14.14
C ASN A 26 11.87 7.83 -13.03
N GLU A 27 10.64 7.31 -13.06
CA GLU A 27 9.61 7.62 -12.07
C GLU A 27 10.11 7.42 -10.63
N ALA A 28 10.82 6.32 -10.35
CA ALA A 28 11.35 6.06 -9.00
C ALA A 28 12.32 7.14 -8.53
N ILE A 29 13.14 7.68 -9.43
CA ILE A 29 14.10 8.75 -9.14
C ILE A 29 13.36 10.07 -8.91
N VAL A 30 12.37 10.36 -9.76
CA VAL A 30 11.54 11.58 -9.65
C VAL A 30 10.77 11.58 -8.32
N LEU A 31 10.12 10.48 -7.96
CA LEU A 31 9.39 10.36 -6.70
C LEU A 31 10.32 10.49 -5.48
N ALA A 32 11.53 9.92 -5.54
CA ALA A 32 12.51 10.06 -4.46
C ALA A 32 12.95 11.52 -4.26
N ARG A 33 13.17 12.26 -5.36
CA ARG A 33 13.48 13.70 -5.30
C ARG A 33 12.29 14.51 -4.79
N LEU A 34 11.09 14.21 -5.25
CA LEU A 34 9.87 14.90 -4.84
C LEU A 34 9.63 14.77 -3.34
N GLU A 35 9.89 13.58 -2.78
CA GLU A 35 9.68 13.30 -1.36
C GLU A 35 10.42 14.26 -0.41
N GLU A 36 11.57 14.80 -0.85
CA GLU A 36 12.31 15.80 -0.07
C GLU A 36 11.49 17.05 0.23
N PHE A 37 10.56 17.38 -0.68
CA PHE A 37 9.71 18.58 -0.63
C PHE A 37 8.30 18.33 -0.08
N LEU A 38 7.92 17.06 0.17
CA LEU A 38 6.59 16.73 0.68
C LEU A 38 6.45 17.07 2.16
N SER A 39 5.33 17.68 2.52
CA SER A 39 4.92 17.94 3.90
C SER A 39 3.44 17.57 4.08
N PRO A 40 3.09 16.58 4.93
CA PRO A 40 4.01 15.71 5.66
C PRO A 40 4.75 14.74 4.72
N LYS A 41 5.93 14.27 5.17
CA LYS A 41 6.67 13.20 4.48
C LYS A 41 6.00 11.85 4.74
N PRO A 42 5.78 11.02 3.70
CA PRO A 42 5.24 9.68 3.87
C PRO A 42 6.06 8.85 4.86
N ALA A 43 5.38 8.28 5.87
CA ALA A 43 6.01 7.47 6.90
C ALA A 43 6.86 6.34 6.30
N GLN A 44 8.00 6.07 6.92
CA GLN A 44 8.92 5.00 6.54
C GLN A 44 8.89 3.91 7.62
N LEU A 45 9.03 2.63 7.23
CA LEU A 45 9.16 1.52 8.20
C LEU A 45 10.35 1.73 9.16
N ALA A 46 11.39 2.40 8.68
CA ALA A 46 12.59 2.75 9.43
C ALA A 46 13.12 4.10 8.93
N ALA A 47 13.39 5.03 9.84
CA ALA A 47 13.70 6.42 9.50
C ALA A 47 15.15 6.65 9.06
N ASP A 48 16.08 5.80 9.49
CA ASP A 48 17.51 5.92 9.20
C ASP A 48 18.18 4.55 9.06
N GLY A 49 19.47 4.53 8.72
CA GLY A 49 20.23 3.29 8.52
C GLY A 49 20.28 2.39 9.77
N ASN A 50 20.28 2.96 10.97
CA ASN A 50 20.28 2.18 12.21
C ASN A 50 18.90 1.53 12.45
N ALA A 51 17.82 2.27 12.20
CA ALA A 51 16.47 1.75 12.27
C ALA A 51 16.24 0.65 11.23
N VAL A 52 16.75 0.80 10.00
CA VAL A 52 16.66 -0.22 8.94
C VAL A 52 17.35 -1.49 9.39
N LYS A 53 18.58 -1.36 9.91
CA LYS A 53 19.32 -2.49 10.46
C LYS A 53 18.56 -3.16 11.60
N SER A 54 17.99 -2.38 12.51
CA SER A 54 17.26 -2.89 13.68
C SER A 54 16.01 -3.67 13.29
N LEU A 55 15.26 -3.19 12.29
CA LEU A 55 14.10 -3.88 11.74
C LEU A 55 14.50 -5.18 11.03
N ASN A 56 15.55 -5.15 10.21
CA ASN A 56 16.06 -6.35 9.53
C ASN A 56 16.54 -7.38 10.56
N ASP A 57 17.35 -6.97 11.53
CA ASP A 57 17.85 -7.85 12.60
C ASP A 57 16.67 -8.46 13.40
N LEU A 58 15.56 -7.73 13.59
CA LEU A 58 14.35 -8.28 14.21
C LEU A 58 13.67 -9.31 13.31
N ALA A 59 13.50 -9.02 12.02
CA ALA A 59 12.94 -9.97 11.06
C ALA A 59 13.78 -11.25 10.94
N ASP A 60 15.11 -11.13 10.92
CA ASP A 60 16.05 -12.27 10.90
C ASP A 60 15.92 -13.12 12.17
N ARG A 61 15.83 -12.49 13.35
CA ARG A 61 15.64 -13.23 14.60
C ARG A 61 14.31 -13.97 14.61
N VAL A 62 13.24 -13.33 14.16
CA VAL A 62 11.91 -13.95 14.07
C VAL A 62 11.96 -15.14 13.10
N THR A 63 12.41 -14.95 11.86
CA THR A 63 12.48 -16.04 10.87
C THR A 63 13.35 -17.21 11.33
N ALA A 64 14.50 -16.94 11.96
CA ALA A 64 15.34 -17.97 12.55
C ALA A 64 14.63 -18.79 13.65
N LEU A 65 13.79 -18.16 14.48
CA LEU A 65 13.02 -18.84 15.53
C LEU A 65 11.96 -19.80 14.97
N TYR A 66 11.51 -19.61 13.73
CA TYR A 66 10.50 -20.44 13.08
C TYR A 66 11.09 -21.41 12.03
N GLY A 67 12.41 -21.59 11.99
CA GLY A 67 13.05 -22.64 11.19
C GLY A 67 13.38 -22.25 9.73
N ASP A 68 13.55 -20.96 9.45
CA ASP A 68 13.95 -20.48 8.13
C ASP A 68 15.39 -20.86 7.74
N ALA A 69 15.75 -20.63 6.48
CA ALA A 69 17.06 -20.92 5.94
C ALA A 69 18.17 -20.12 6.65
N PRO A 70 19.29 -20.76 7.03
CA PRO A 70 20.44 -20.06 7.58
C PRO A 70 21.11 -19.21 6.49
N ARG A 71 21.68 -18.06 6.89
CA ARG A 71 22.40 -17.14 6.00
C ARG A 71 23.63 -17.75 5.33
N LEU A 72 24.22 -18.78 5.94
CA LEU A 72 25.37 -19.49 5.41
C LEU A 72 25.08 -20.99 5.44
N ILE A 73 25.15 -21.62 4.26
CA ILE A 73 25.07 -23.06 4.09
C ILE A 73 26.44 -23.53 3.63
N ILE A 74 27.13 -24.31 4.48
CA ILE A 74 28.35 -25.01 4.09
C ILE A 74 27.93 -26.41 3.68
N GLN A 75 28.06 -26.74 2.40
CA GLN A 75 27.61 -28.02 1.84
C GLN A 75 28.79 -28.74 1.18
N GLY A 76 28.98 -30.02 1.51
CA GLY A 76 29.91 -30.90 0.82
C GLY A 76 29.42 -31.28 -0.57
N THR A 77 30.32 -31.69 -1.46
CA THR A 77 30.02 -31.96 -2.88
C THR A 77 28.95 -33.03 -3.11
N ASN A 78 28.74 -33.94 -2.15
CA ASN A 78 27.79 -35.04 -2.23
C ASN A 78 26.63 -34.93 -1.23
N ASP A 79 26.52 -33.84 -0.49
CA ASP A 79 25.44 -33.69 0.50
C ASP A 79 24.11 -33.39 -0.20
N PRO A 80 22.98 -33.93 0.28
CA PRO A 80 21.67 -33.56 -0.23
C PRO A 80 21.43 -32.06 -0.02
N LYS A 81 20.80 -31.40 -1.00
CA LYS A 81 20.43 -29.98 -0.86
C LYS A 81 19.47 -29.83 0.33
N PRO A 82 19.80 -29.00 1.34
CA PRO A 82 18.90 -28.78 2.46
C PRO A 82 17.63 -28.08 1.96
N VAL A 83 16.49 -28.50 2.50
CA VAL A 83 15.18 -27.90 2.25
C VAL A 83 14.82 -27.11 3.50
N PHE A 84 14.59 -25.81 3.33
CA PHE A 84 14.19 -24.91 4.40
C PHE A 84 12.78 -24.40 4.17
N ASP A 85 12.11 -24.05 5.26
CA ASP A 85 10.80 -23.42 5.20
C ASP A 85 10.94 -21.89 5.17
N THR A 86 10.89 -21.33 3.97
CA THR A 86 11.04 -19.88 3.75
C THR A 86 9.69 -19.14 3.76
N TYR A 87 8.62 -19.77 4.25
CA TYR A 87 7.29 -19.16 4.22
C TYR A 87 7.24 -17.85 5.01
N LEU A 88 7.81 -17.83 6.22
CA LEU A 88 7.72 -16.67 7.09
C LEU A 88 8.56 -15.49 6.58
N SER A 89 9.79 -15.71 6.10
CA SER A 89 10.57 -14.66 5.44
C SER A 89 9.85 -14.11 4.22
N ALA A 90 9.33 -14.99 3.36
CA ALA A 90 8.58 -14.56 2.18
C ALA A 90 7.35 -13.72 2.54
N ALA A 91 6.61 -14.08 3.59
CA ALA A 91 5.45 -13.31 4.06
C ALA A 91 5.85 -11.94 4.63
N ILE A 92 6.95 -11.86 5.39
CA ILE A 92 7.50 -10.60 5.92
C ILE A 92 7.97 -9.70 4.78
N ASP A 93 8.73 -10.25 3.82
CA ASP A 93 9.21 -9.52 2.65
C ASP A 93 8.05 -9.02 1.80
N GLU A 94 7.01 -9.83 1.60
CA GLU A 94 5.81 -9.40 0.88
C GLU A 94 5.10 -8.25 1.62
N ALA A 95 4.95 -8.32 2.94
CA ALA A 95 4.37 -7.22 3.72
C ALA A 95 5.20 -5.92 3.56
N ILE A 96 6.53 -6.00 3.64
CA ILE A 96 7.44 -4.87 3.43
C ILE A 96 7.30 -4.29 2.02
N GLU A 97 7.23 -5.14 1.00
CA GLU A 97 7.07 -4.71 -0.39
C GLU A 97 5.70 -4.08 -0.65
N VAL A 98 4.62 -4.62 -0.08
CA VAL A 98 3.28 -4.02 -0.16
C VAL A 98 3.27 -2.65 0.53
N PHE A 99 3.93 -2.50 1.69
CA PHE A 99 4.10 -1.20 2.34
C PHE A 99 4.83 -0.20 1.44
N LYS A 100 5.98 -0.57 0.86
CA LYS A 100 6.74 0.29 -0.06
C LYS A 100 5.89 0.70 -1.28
N ARG A 101 5.10 -0.22 -1.81
CA ARG A 101 4.15 0.03 -2.91
C ARG A 101 3.04 0.99 -2.51
N ALA A 102 2.48 0.88 -1.30
CA ALA A 102 1.49 1.81 -0.77
C ALA A 102 2.11 3.22 -0.63
N ARG A 103 3.28 3.31 -0.01
CA ARG A 103 4.02 4.58 0.15
C ARG A 103 4.30 5.27 -1.19
N ARG A 104 4.77 4.53 -2.21
CA ARG A 104 4.98 5.09 -3.55
C ARG A 104 3.67 5.59 -4.18
N SER A 105 2.56 4.89 -3.98
CA SER A 105 1.24 5.35 -4.46
C SER A 105 0.81 6.63 -3.75
N LEU A 106 1.07 6.77 -2.44
CA LEU A 106 0.83 8.01 -1.70
C LEU A 106 1.68 9.17 -2.25
N CYS A 107 2.97 8.95 -2.50
CA CYS A 107 3.83 9.96 -3.11
C CYS A 107 3.27 10.43 -4.46
N ARG A 108 2.76 9.51 -5.30
CA ARG A 108 2.12 9.86 -6.58
C ARG A 108 0.86 10.68 -6.35
N ALA A 109 -0.03 10.25 -5.47
CA ALA A 109 -1.24 11.01 -5.16
C ALA A 109 -0.90 12.43 -4.70
N GLN A 110 0.07 12.60 -3.78
CA GLN A 110 0.52 13.93 -3.38
C GLN A 110 1.13 14.74 -4.54
N ALA A 111 1.92 14.10 -5.41
CA ALA A 111 2.47 14.75 -6.59
C ALA A 111 1.39 15.32 -7.50
N PHE A 112 0.33 14.54 -7.77
CA PHE A 112 -0.79 14.99 -8.59
C PHE A 112 -1.64 16.04 -7.89
N LEU A 113 -1.83 15.97 -6.58
CA LEU A 113 -2.52 17.01 -5.82
C LEU A 113 -1.78 18.36 -5.91
N ILE A 114 -0.47 18.35 -5.62
CA ILE A 114 0.39 19.53 -5.71
C ILE A 114 0.44 20.03 -7.15
N GLY A 115 0.66 19.14 -8.12
CA GLY A 115 0.71 19.48 -9.54
C GLY A 115 -0.60 20.13 -10.03
N THR A 116 -1.75 19.59 -9.64
CA THR A 116 -3.06 20.17 -9.96
C THR A 116 -3.21 21.57 -9.34
N HIS A 117 -2.78 21.76 -8.10
CA HIS A 117 -2.77 23.07 -7.47
C HIS A 117 -1.86 24.07 -8.21
N MET A 118 -0.65 23.65 -8.60
CA MET A 118 0.29 24.46 -9.37
C MET A 118 -0.30 24.84 -10.74
N LEU A 119 -0.94 23.91 -11.44
CA LEU A 119 -1.55 24.18 -12.74
C LEU A 119 -2.71 25.18 -12.66
N ARG A 120 -3.45 25.18 -11.56
CA ARG A 120 -4.54 26.14 -11.32
C ARG A 120 -4.01 27.53 -10.97
N THR A 121 -2.90 27.60 -10.24
CA THR A 121 -2.33 28.86 -9.71
C THR A 121 -1.34 29.51 -10.68
N ASP A 122 -0.46 28.72 -11.31
CA ASP A 122 0.53 29.12 -12.30
C ASP A 122 0.52 28.18 -13.54
N PRO A 123 -0.39 28.43 -14.51
CA PRO A 123 -0.56 27.57 -15.69
C PRO A 123 0.65 27.52 -16.63
N ASP A 124 1.50 28.56 -16.59
CA ASP A 124 2.65 28.69 -17.50
C ASP A 124 3.81 27.76 -17.11
N ILE A 125 3.71 27.07 -15.96
CA ILE A 125 4.74 26.16 -15.46
C ILE A 125 5.05 24.98 -16.41
N LEU A 126 4.10 24.62 -17.27
CA LEU A 126 4.27 23.60 -18.31
C LEU A 126 4.46 24.18 -19.71
N GLY A 127 4.51 25.50 -19.86
CA GLY A 127 4.49 26.18 -21.16
C GLY A 127 3.21 25.94 -21.95
N ILE A 128 2.10 25.56 -21.28
CA ILE A 128 0.80 25.31 -21.89
C ILE A 128 -0.05 26.58 -21.74
N PRO A 129 -0.59 27.16 -22.84
CA PRO A 129 -1.40 28.37 -22.75
C PRO A 129 -2.60 28.23 -21.81
N LYS A 130 -2.73 29.15 -20.85
CA LYS A 130 -3.85 29.20 -19.91
C LYS A 130 -5.19 29.27 -20.64
N GLY A 131 -6.13 28.41 -20.24
CA GLY A 131 -7.51 28.42 -20.74
C GLY A 131 -7.73 27.75 -22.10
N GLY A 132 -6.68 27.19 -22.72
CA GLY A 132 -6.84 26.34 -23.91
C GLY A 132 -7.48 24.99 -23.59
N GLU A 133 -8.06 24.35 -24.60
CA GLU A 133 -8.65 23.00 -24.48
C GLU A 133 -7.62 21.98 -23.95
N ALA A 134 -6.37 22.06 -24.41
CA ALA A 134 -5.28 21.21 -23.95
C ALA A 134 -5.00 21.36 -22.44
N HIS A 135 -5.06 22.59 -21.91
CA HIS A 135 -4.89 22.85 -20.47
C HIS A 135 -6.02 22.23 -19.65
N GLN A 136 -7.26 22.36 -20.12
CA GLN A 136 -8.43 21.78 -19.44
C GLN A 136 -8.46 20.24 -19.50
N VAL A 137 -8.02 19.65 -20.61
CA VAL A 137 -7.84 18.20 -20.70
C VAL A 137 -6.78 17.73 -19.71
N PHE A 138 -5.61 18.40 -19.70
CA PHE A 138 -4.52 18.03 -18.80
C PHE A 138 -4.91 18.14 -17.32
N LEU A 139 -5.61 19.21 -16.93
CA LEU A 139 -6.08 19.41 -15.57
C LEU A 139 -7.04 18.29 -15.13
N ARG A 140 -8.04 17.95 -15.96
CA ARG A 140 -8.97 16.84 -15.68
C ARG A 140 -8.27 15.50 -15.59
N THR A 141 -7.28 15.26 -16.45
CA THR A 141 -6.47 14.03 -16.39
C THR A 141 -5.67 13.97 -15.09
N ALA A 142 -5.01 15.06 -14.69
CA ALA A 142 -4.25 15.11 -13.44
C ALA A 142 -5.13 14.85 -12.21
N GLU A 143 -6.34 15.41 -12.18
CA GLU A 143 -7.33 15.17 -11.13
C GLU A 143 -7.82 13.71 -11.10
N SER A 144 -8.06 13.11 -12.27
CA SER A 144 -8.45 11.69 -12.34
C SER A 144 -7.34 10.79 -11.79
N VAL A 145 -6.09 11.04 -12.19
CA VAL A 145 -4.94 10.25 -11.76
C VAL A 145 -4.65 10.43 -10.26
N PHE A 146 -4.92 11.61 -9.69
CA PHE A 146 -4.92 11.79 -8.24
C PHE A 146 -5.84 10.78 -7.54
N TRP A 147 -7.11 10.71 -7.96
CA TRP A 147 -8.10 9.82 -7.34
C TRP A 147 -7.73 8.35 -7.50
N GLU A 148 -7.27 7.93 -8.68
CA GLU A 148 -6.80 6.57 -8.93
C GLU A 148 -5.65 6.16 -7.99
N HIS A 149 -4.69 7.05 -7.77
CA HIS A 149 -3.59 6.78 -6.85
C HIS A 149 -4.02 6.78 -5.38
N THR A 150 -4.96 7.64 -4.99
CA THR A 150 -5.56 7.65 -3.65
C THR A 150 -6.29 6.32 -3.37
N GLU A 151 -7.15 5.87 -4.28
CA GLU A 151 -7.85 4.57 -4.21
C GLU A 151 -6.86 3.40 -4.11
N THR A 152 -5.86 3.40 -5.01
CA THR A 152 -4.80 2.40 -5.02
C THR A 152 -4.05 2.35 -3.70
N THR A 153 -3.83 3.50 -3.05
CA THR A 153 -3.12 3.57 -1.77
C THR A 153 -3.93 2.92 -0.66
N TYR A 154 -5.24 3.21 -0.54
CA TYR A 154 -6.11 2.56 0.43
C TYR A 154 -6.15 1.04 0.25
N ILE A 155 -6.31 0.57 -0.98
CA ILE A 155 -6.33 -0.87 -1.29
C ILE A 155 -5.02 -1.54 -0.88
N ARG A 156 -3.87 -0.90 -1.19
CA ARG A 156 -2.56 -1.43 -0.82
C ARG A 156 -2.31 -1.42 0.70
N LEU A 157 -2.77 -0.39 1.40
CA LEU A 157 -2.68 -0.34 2.87
C LEU A 157 -3.53 -1.43 3.54
N ALA A 158 -4.73 -1.70 3.03
CA ALA A 158 -5.52 -2.84 3.49
C ALA A 158 -4.83 -4.18 3.15
N GLY A 159 -4.29 -4.30 1.94
CA GLY A 159 -3.53 -5.48 1.51
C GLY A 159 -2.26 -5.72 2.34
N PHE A 160 -1.61 -4.67 2.84
CA PHE A 160 -0.52 -4.79 3.80
C PHE A 160 -0.99 -5.53 5.06
N TRP A 161 -2.14 -5.15 5.62
CA TRP A 161 -2.70 -5.83 6.79
C TRP A 161 -3.08 -7.28 6.49
N ASP A 162 -3.58 -7.59 5.29
CA ASP A 162 -3.80 -8.99 4.90
C ASP A 162 -2.51 -9.83 4.98
N ARG A 163 -1.36 -9.27 4.59
CA ARG A 163 -0.04 -9.92 4.74
C ARG A 163 0.42 -10.02 6.19
N VAL A 164 0.18 -8.98 6.98
CA VAL A 164 0.43 -9.03 8.43
C VAL A 164 -0.40 -10.13 9.11
N GLY A 165 -1.64 -10.34 8.67
CA GLY A 165 -2.48 -11.45 9.10
C GLY A 165 -1.83 -12.80 8.84
N GLN A 166 -1.25 -13.02 7.65
CA GLN A 166 -0.55 -14.27 7.30
C GLN A 166 0.69 -14.53 8.16
N ILE A 167 1.47 -13.48 8.47
CA ILE A 167 2.61 -13.57 9.38
C ILE A 167 2.14 -14.08 10.75
N LEU A 168 1.06 -13.50 11.28
CA LEU A 168 0.48 -13.87 12.57
C LEU A 168 -0.13 -15.28 12.57
N ASP A 169 -0.87 -15.65 11.52
CA ASP A 169 -1.48 -16.98 11.40
C ASP A 169 -0.42 -18.08 11.38
N PHE A 170 0.68 -17.86 10.67
CA PHE A 170 1.80 -18.80 10.67
C PHE A 170 2.51 -18.85 12.03
N ALA A 171 2.84 -17.69 12.62
CA ALA A 171 3.56 -17.62 13.88
C ALA A 171 2.77 -18.24 15.05
N PHE A 172 1.44 -18.09 15.07
CA PHE A 172 0.62 -18.57 16.18
C PHE A 172 0.00 -19.95 15.95
N PHE A 173 -0.30 -20.30 14.70
CA PHE A 173 -1.08 -21.50 14.36
C PHE A 173 -0.44 -22.37 13.27
N THR A 174 0.70 -21.97 12.71
CA THR A 174 1.40 -22.68 11.61
C THR A 174 0.51 -22.85 10.36
N ILE A 175 -0.46 -21.95 10.19
CA ILE A 175 -1.35 -21.93 9.02
C ILE A 175 -0.62 -21.25 7.86
N ARG A 176 -0.57 -21.93 6.70
CA ARG A 176 0.09 -21.46 5.47
C ARG A 176 -0.87 -21.08 4.36
N GLN A 177 -2.15 -21.41 4.52
CA GLN A 177 -3.14 -21.09 3.52
C GLN A 177 -3.50 -19.62 3.63
N TYR A 178 -3.64 -18.97 2.47
CA TYR A 178 -4.34 -17.71 2.38
C TYR A 178 -5.81 -17.97 2.72
N GLU A 179 -6.15 -18.00 4.00
CA GLU A 179 -7.55 -17.98 4.43
C GLU A 179 -8.16 -16.63 4.04
N ARG A 180 -9.49 -16.58 3.85
CA ARG A 180 -10.21 -15.31 3.73
C ARG A 180 -10.14 -14.46 5.00
N ASP A 181 -9.59 -15.02 6.07
CA ASP A 181 -9.46 -14.40 7.37
C ASP A 181 -8.35 -13.34 7.33
N GLY A 182 -8.76 -12.09 7.12
CA GLY A 182 -7.85 -10.95 7.21
C GLY A 182 -7.32 -10.74 8.64
N PHE A 183 -6.35 -9.84 8.80
CA PHE A 183 -5.70 -9.49 10.07
C PHE A 183 -6.65 -9.42 11.28
N SER A 184 -7.82 -8.82 11.12
CA SER A 184 -8.83 -8.68 12.18
C SER A 184 -9.24 -10.04 12.77
N ALA A 185 -9.51 -11.03 11.93
CA ALA A 185 -9.94 -12.36 12.34
C ALA A 185 -8.81 -13.14 13.02
N VAL A 186 -7.58 -13.03 12.49
CA VAL A 186 -6.39 -13.65 13.08
C VAL A 186 -6.11 -13.11 14.49
N VAL A 187 -6.19 -11.79 14.68
CA VAL A 187 -6.01 -11.17 16.00
C VAL A 187 -7.08 -11.63 17.00
N ASP A 188 -8.35 -11.75 16.58
CA ASP A 188 -9.40 -12.30 17.44
C ASP A 188 -9.14 -13.77 17.82
N ARG A 189 -8.65 -14.58 16.86
CA ARG A 189 -8.26 -15.97 17.06
C ARG A 189 -7.09 -16.10 18.05
N ILE A 190 -6.08 -15.24 17.95
CA ILE A 190 -4.95 -15.15 18.90
C ILE A 190 -5.48 -14.86 20.31
N ARG A 191 -6.36 -13.86 20.44
CA ARG A 191 -6.95 -13.51 21.74
C ARG A 191 -7.76 -14.66 22.34
N ALA A 192 -8.55 -15.35 21.52
CA ALA A 192 -9.43 -16.42 21.98
C ALA A 192 -8.68 -17.70 22.37
N ASN A 193 -7.54 -17.98 21.72
CA ASN A 193 -6.84 -19.26 21.87
C ASN A 193 -5.45 -19.10 22.49
N ALA A 194 -4.57 -18.32 21.86
CA ALA A 194 -3.16 -18.27 22.22
C ALA A 194 -2.90 -17.51 23.54
N LEU A 195 -3.55 -16.37 23.76
CA LEU A 195 -3.32 -15.57 24.97
C LEU A 195 -3.77 -16.27 26.26
N ARG A 196 -4.78 -17.12 26.17
CA ARG A 196 -5.21 -17.95 27.31
C ARG A 196 -4.13 -18.94 27.75
N MET A 197 -3.38 -19.47 26.80
CA MET A 197 -2.25 -20.36 27.06
C MET A 197 -0.98 -19.60 27.44
N GLN A 198 -0.88 -18.33 27.02
CA GLN A 198 0.32 -17.50 27.16
C GLN A 198 0.00 -16.09 27.69
N PRO A 199 -0.39 -15.96 28.98
CA PRO A 199 -0.85 -14.69 29.57
C PRO A 199 0.21 -13.58 29.57
N GLN A 200 1.49 -13.93 29.48
CA GLN A 200 2.60 -12.99 29.36
C GLN A 200 2.55 -12.20 28.04
N LEU A 201 2.04 -12.80 26.95
CA LEU A 201 1.86 -12.10 25.68
C LEU A 201 0.78 -11.01 25.80
N GLU A 202 -0.28 -11.29 26.55
CA GLU A 202 -1.36 -10.33 26.78
C GLU A 202 -0.86 -9.08 27.50
N LYS A 203 0.14 -9.20 28.38
CA LYS A 203 0.74 -8.07 29.12
C LYS A 203 1.78 -7.30 28.30
N SER A 204 2.11 -7.74 27.09
CA SER A 204 3.12 -7.09 26.26
C SER A 204 2.60 -5.80 25.63
N ALA A 205 3.46 -4.78 25.53
CA ALA A 205 3.14 -3.55 24.82
C ALA A 205 2.77 -3.82 23.34
N ALA A 206 3.47 -4.78 22.72
CA ALA A 206 3.21 -5.20 21.34
C ALA A 206 1.76 -5.68 21.14
N TRP A 207 1.26 -6.55 22.02
CA TRP A 207 -0.14 -6.98 21.98
C TRP A 207 -1.11 -5.82 22.19
N HIS A 208 -0.86 -4.98 23.19
CA HIS A 208 -1.72 -3.84 23.51
C HIS A 208 -1.87 -2.89 22.30
N ASP A 209 -0.77 -2.54 21.63
CA ASP A 209 -0.77 -1.65 20.47
C ASP A 209 -1.50 -2.26 19.27
N ILE A 210 -1.24 -3.54 18.97
CA ILE A 210 -1.92 -4.29 17.90
C ILE A 210 -3.43 -4.34 18.15
N TRP A 211 -3.83 -4.68 19.38
CA TRP A 211 -5.23 -4.81 19.76
C TRP A 211 -5.96 -3.46 19.74
N ALA A 212 -5.31 -2.39 20.20
CA ALA A 212 -5.85 -1.04 20.17
C ALA A 212 -6.12 -0.60 18.73
N TYR A 213 -5.16 -0.83 17.82
CA TYR A 213 -5.33 -0.50 16.40
C TYR A 213 -6.46 -1.31 15.74
N LYS A 214 -6.50 -2.64 15.98
CA LYS A 214 -7.53 -3.54 15.43
C LYS A 214 -8.95 -3.10 15.76
N LYS A 215 -9.16 -2.58 16.98
CA LYS A 215 -10.45 -2.12 17.50
C LYS A 215 -10.81 -0.69 17.15
N SER A 216 -9.86 0.11 16.67
CA SER A 216 -10.10 1.51 16.42
C SER A 216 -11.06 1.69 15.23
N GLU A 217 -12.15 2.40 15.48
CA GLU A 217 -13.12 2.89 14.48
C GLU A 217 -12.82 4.34 14.05
N ARG A 218 -11.76 4.95 14.59
CA ARG A 218 -11.31 6.29 14.20
C ARG A 218 -10.82 6.28 12.75
N GLU A 219 -10.72 7.47 12.15
CA GLU A 219 -10.26 7.64 10.76
C GLU A 219 -8.85 7.09 10.50
N ASP A 220 -8.02 6.91 11.54
CA ASP A 220 -6.70 6.27 11.44
C ASP A 220 -6.71 4.77 11.79
N GLY A 221 -7.87 4.22 12.18
CA GLY A 221 -8.06 2.85 12.67
C GLY A 221 -8.30 1.81 11.58
N LEU A 222 -8.11 0.53 11.94
CA LEU A 222 -8.27 -0.58 10.99
C LEU A 222 -9.70 -0.72 10.47
N GLN A 223 -10.71 -0.59 11.34
CA GLN A 223 -12.11 -0.81 10.93
C GLN A 223 -12.54 0.19 9.86
N TRP A 224 -12.10 1.45 10.03
CA TRP A 224 -12.32 2.51 9.05
C TRP A 224 -11.65 2.18 7.71
N LEU A 225 -10.37 1.79 7.73
CA LEU A 225 -9.63 1.42 6.52
C LEU A 225 -10.28 0.25 5.76
N LEU A 226 -10.68 -0.80 6.47
CA LEU A 226 -11.29 -1.99 5.86
C LEU A 226 -12.67 -1.69 5.29
N SER A 227 -13.49 -0.89 5.99
CA SER A 227 -14.78 -0.41 5.47
C SER A 227 -14.58 0.33 4.15
N ARG A 228 -13.62 1.27 4.12
CA ARG A 228 -13.31 2.06 2.93
C ARG A 228 -12.80 1.18 1.78
N ARG A 229 -11.86 0.27 2.03
CA ARG A 229 -11.37 -0.68 1.00
C ARG A 229 -12.49 -1.55 0.44
N ASN A 230 -13.43 -2.02 1.26
CA ASN A 230 -14.55 -2.83 0.77
C ASN A 230 -15.44 -2.04 -0.19
N LEU A 231 -15.71 -0.77 0.13
CA LEU A 231 -16.47 0.12 -0.76
C LEU A 231 -15.72 0.34 -2.09
N LEU A 232 -14.41 0.59 -2.05
CA LEU A 232 -13.60 0.81 -3.26
C LEU A 232 -13.48 -0.43 -4.15
N VAL A 233 -13.28 -1.61 -3.56
CA VAL A 233 -13.16 -2.88 -4.31
C VAL A 233 -14.49 -3.27 -4.96
N HIS A 234 -15.63 -2.90 -4.36
CA HIS A 234 -16.97 -3.20 -4.87
C HIS A 234 -17.55 -2.09 -5.75
N SER A 235 -16.71 -1.47 -6.59
CA SER A 235 -17.10 -0.56 -7.70
C SER A 235 -17.56 0.86 -7.29
N LEU A 236 -17.07 1.37 -6.17
CA LEU A 236 -17.20 2.80 -5.84
C LEU A 236 -15.85 3.49 -6.03
N HIS A 237 -15.87 4.63 -6.73
CA HIS A 237 -14.71 5.48 -6.90
C HIS A 237 -14.78 6.65 -5.92
N LEU A 238 -13.62 7.09 -5.43
CA LEU A 238 -13.48 8.31 -4.63
C LEU A 238 -13.74 9.56 -5.48
N ARG A 239 -13.53 9.47 -6.80
CA ARG A 239 -13.77 10.56 -7.73
C ARG A 239 -15.25 11.02 -7.66
N PRO A 240 -15.52 12.33 -7.51
CA PRO A 240 -16.86 12.88 -7.69
C PRO A 240 -17.36 12.60 -9.11
N LEU A 241 -18.63 12.19 -9.30
CA LEU A 241 -19.20 12.16 -10.65
C LEU A 241 -19.31 13.59 -11.16
N ASP A 242 -18.91 13.82 -12.41
CA ASP A 242 -19.21 15.06 -13.11
C ASP A 242 -20.74 15.18 -13.20
N GLU A 243 -21.34 16.20 -12.57
CA GLU A 243 -22.78 16.47 -12.63
C GLU A 243 -23.26 16.91 -14.03
N SER A 244 -22.41 16.85 -15.06
CA SER A 244 -22.77 17.31 -16.41
C SER A 244 -22.30 16.35 -17.50
N LYS A 245 -23.20 15.51 -17.99
CA LYS A 245 -23.99 15.73 -19.23
C LYS A 245 -24.58 14.39 -19.70
N ASP A 246 -25.90 14.36 -19.82
CA ASP A 246 -26.68 13.52 -20.74
C ASP A 246 -26.35 12.01 -20.79
N GLU A 247 -26.41 11.33 -19.65
CA GLU A 247 -26.87 9.93 -19.67
C GLU A 247 -28.35 9.90 -19.28
N GLU A 248 -29.22 10.24 -20.25
CA GLU A 248 -30.58 9.67 -20.28
C GLU A 248 -30.46 8.15 -20.48
N LEU A 249 -30.01 7.42 -19.45
CA LEU A 249 -29.93 5.96 -19.47
C LEU A 249 -30.45 5.40 -18.15
N PHE A 250 -31.74 5.10 -18.18
CA PHE A 250 -32.47 4.24 -17.24
C PHE A 250 -32.45 4.69 -15.78
N GLU A 251 -33.39 5.58 -15.44
CA GLU A 251 -33.98 5.68 -14.11
C GLU A 251 -34.63 4.34 -13.72
N SER A 252 -33.85 3.38 -13.24
CA SER A 252 -34.35 2.10 -12.74
C SER A 252 -33.74 1.86 -11.37
N ALA A 253 -34.60 1.80 -10.34
CA ALA A 253 -34.52 1.19 -9.00
C ALA A 253 -33.19 1.05 -8.19
N PHE A 254 -32.02 1.33 -8.76
CA PHE A 254 -30.67 1.13 -8.25
C PHE A 254 -29.98 2.44 -7.85
N ASN A 255 -30.46 3.60 -8.31
CA ASN A 255 -29.92 4.92 -7.92
C ASN A 255 -29.91 5.14 -6.40
N HIS A 256 -30.88 4.58 -5.66
CA HIS A 256 -30.90 4.68 -4.19
C HIS A 256 -29.83 3.81 -3.51
N ILE A 257 -29.43 2.69 -4.14
CA ILE A 257 -28.37 1.82 -3.63
C ILE A 257 -27.02 2.50 -3.87
N ASP A 258 -26.77 3.02 -5.07
CA ASP A 258 -25.53 3.75 -5.39
C ASP A 258 -25.39 5.05 -4.61
N ALA A 259 -26.47 5.83 -4.46
CA ALA A 259 -26.47 7.03 -3.62
C ALA A 259 -26.20 6.69 -2.13
N ARG A 260 -26.78 5.59 -1.61
CA ARG A 260 -26.52 5.13 -0.24
C ARG A 260 -25.10 4.59 -0.07
N LEU A 261 -24.59 3.85 -1.05
CA LEU A 261 -23.22 3.35 -1.07
C LEU A 261 -22.20 4.48 -1.12
N ARG A 262 -22.50 5.56 -1.87
CA ARG A 262 -21.69 6.79 -1.90
C ARG A 262 -21.79 7.61 -0.63
N SER A 263 -22.98 7.72 -0.02
CA SER A 263 -23.11 8.34 1.29
C SER A 263 -22.31 7.58 2.35
N ASN A 264 -22.13 6.27 2.18
CA ASN A 264 -21.28 5.46 3.04
C ASN A 264 -19.78 5.63 2.74
N LEU A 265 -19.39 5.85 1.48
CA LEU A 265 -17.99 6.13 1.12
C LEU A 265 -17.55 7.53 1.56
N ALA A 266 -18.45 8.51 1.42
CA ALA A 266 -18.28 9.92 1.81
C ALA A 266 -16.86 10.43 1.51
N PRO A 267 -16.48 10.54 0.21
CA PRO A 267 -15.16 11.03 -0.16
C PRO A 267 -14.95 12.43 0.43
N ASN A 268 -13.82 12.64 1.10
CA ASN A 268 -13.44 13.94 1.64
C ASN A 268 -12.80 14.79 0.52
N GLU A 269 -12.47 16.03 0.86
CA GLU A 269 -11.60 16.87 0.02
C GLU A 269 -10.23 16.19 -0.20
N PRO A 270 -9.60 16.38 -1.37
CA PRO A 270 -8.32 15.76 -1.73
C PRO A 270 -7.25 15.84 -0.64
N GLU A 271 -7.12 17.00 0.02
CA GLU A 271 -6.15 17.27 1.09
C GLU A 271 -6.39 16.37 2.31
N LYS A 272 -7.67 16.18 2.67
CA LYS A 272 -8.06 15.35 3.81
C LYS A 272 -7.89 13.86 3.53
N GLU A 273 -8.10 13.43 2.29
CA GLU A 273 -7.80 12.05 1.87
C GLU A 273 -6.30 11.75 1.97
N ILE A 274 -5.45 12.69 1.55
CA ILE A 274 -4.00 12.59 1.72
C ILE A 274 -3.62 12.51 3.20
N GLU A 275 -4.18 13.38 4.04
CA GLU A 275 -3.93 13.36 5.49
C GLU A 275 -4.25 12.00 6.10
N GLN A 276 -5.43 11.43 5.78
CA GLN A 276 -5.85 10.11 6.26
C GLN A 276 -4.91 8.99 5.79
N LEU A 277 -4.46 9.03 4.53
CA LEU A 277 -3.50 8.06 4.01
C LEU A 277 -2.14 8.13 4.75
N HIS A 278 -1.68 9.33 5.13
CA HIS A 278 -0.49 9.48 5.96
C HIS A 278 -0.67 8.86 7.34
N LEU A 279 -1.82 9.06 7.98
CA LEU A 279 -2.12 8.46 9.28
C LEU A 279 -2.06 6.93 9.21
N HIS A 280 -2.70 6.31 8.22
CA HIS A 280 -2.65 4.85 8.07
C HIS A 280 -1.27 4.32 7.72
N LEU A 281 -0.51 5.02 6.87
CA LEU A 281 0.86 4.64 6.56
C LEU A 281 1.76 4.71 7.82
N ALA A 282 1.55 5.73 8.67
CA ALA A 282 2.24 5.86 9.94
C ALA A 282 1.87 4.73 10.92
N GLN A 283 0.59 4.34 11.00
CA GLN A 283 0.16 3.19 11.80
C GLN A 283 0.81 1.89 11.32
N ALA A 284 0.85 1.65 10.01
CA ALA A 284 1.53 0.48 9.43
C ALA A 284 3.03 0.46 9.78
N ALA A 285 3.72 1.60 9.67
CA ALA A 285 5.13 1.73 10.03
C ALA A 285 5.39 1.50 11.52
N LYS A 286 4.52 2.03 12.39
CA LYS A 286 4.60 1.87 13.84
C LYS A 286 4.40 0.41 14.27
N LEU A 287 3.45 -0.29 13.64
CA LEU A 287 2.93 -1.56 14.15
C LEU A 287 3.62 -2.80 13.57
N LEU A 288 4.25 -2.72 12.39
CA LEU A 288 5.01 -3.87 11.86
C LEU A 288 6.09 -4.36 12.84
N PRO A 289 6.94 -3.50 13.43
CA PRO A 289 7.89 -3.93 14.46
C PRO A 289 7.21 -4.57 15.69
N GLN A 290 6.03 -4.08 16.08
CA GLN A 290 5.27 -4.67 17.19
C GLN A 290 4.76 -6.07 16.85
N VAL A 291 4.30 -6.29 15.63
CA VAL A 291 3.90 -7.63 15.15
C VAL A 291 5.07 -8.60 15.20
N LEU A 292 6.23 -8.20 14.68
CA LEU A 292 7.42 -9.04 14.71
C LEU A 292 7.90 -9.31 16.15
N THR A 293 7.84 -8.30 17.02
CA THR A 293 8.14 -8.44 18.45
C THR A 293 7.19 -9.44 19.12
N LEU A 294 5.90 -9.38 18.80
CA LEU A 294 4.92 -10.33 19.33
C LEU A 294 5.22 -11.76 18.86
N CYS A 295 5.61 -11.94 17.59
CA CYS A 295 6.01 -13.23 17.04
C CYS A 295 7.28 -13.78 17.72
N GLU A 296 8.26 -12.91 18.01
CA GLU A 296 9.48 -13.25 18.74
C GLU A 296 9.15 -13.72 20.17
N LEU A 297 8.29 -12.98 20.88
CA LEU A 297 7.85 -13.36 22.22
C LEU A 297 7.11 -14.70 22.23
N ARG A 298 6.24 -14.93 21.22
CA ARG A 298 5.50 -16.19 21.07
C ARG A 298 6.44 -17.38 20.89
N ALA A 299 7.49 -17.26 20.09
CA ALA A 299 8.42 -18.36 19.86
C ALA A 299 9.28 -18.69 21.09
N LYS A 300 9.54 -17.69 21.94
CA LYS A 300 10.35 -17.85 23.16
C LYS A 300 9.57 -18.37 24.36
N THR A 301 8.25 -18.53 24.27
CA THR A 301 7.41 -19.03 25.36
C THR A 301 6.61 -20.26 24.98
#